data_AF-A0A932WDN2-F1
#
_entry.id   AF-A0A932WDN2-F1
#
_cell.length_a   1.000
_cell.length_b   1.000
_cell.length_c   1.000
_cell.angle_alpha   90.00
_cell.angle_beta   90.00
_cell.angle_gamma   90.00
#
_symmetry.space_group_name_H-M   'P 1'
#
loop_
_entity.id
_entity.type
_entity.pdbx_description
1 polymer ?
#
loop_
_entity_poly.entity_id
_entity_poly.type
_entity_poly.pdbx_seq_one_letter_code
_entity_poly.pdbx_strand_id
1 'polypeptide(L)'
;VRMLEDFDRYLPKIRALNPDVLMIGGDHSTPSLLAAHSWHPVPFLLHSKYSGRDGIAEFSERACARGSLGRFPAQQALHLAMANALKLTKYGA
;
A
#
# COMPACT_ATOMS: atom_id res chain seq x y z
N VAL A 1 16.93 0.96 9.19
CA VAL A 1 16.42 1.48 7.89
C VAL A 1 17.03 0.82 6.66
N ARG A 2 18.28 0.33 6.70
CA ARG A 2 18.98 -0.33 5.56
C ARG A 2 18.12 -1.29 4.71
N MET A 3 17.34 -2.17 5.32
CA MET A 3 16.49 -3.10 4.56
C MET A 3 15.39 -2.40 3.75
N LEU A 4 14.86 -1.27 4.23
CA LEU A 4 13.89 -0.45 3.50
C LEU A 4 14.56 0.25 2.31
N GLU A 5 15.78 0.77 2.49
CA GLU A 5 16.58 1.37 1.41
C GLU A 5 16.96 0.32 0.36
N ASP A 6 17.31 -0.89 0.80
CA ASP A 6 17.60 -2.01 -0.08
C ASP A 6 16.37 -2.38 -0.92
N PHE A 7 15.17 -2.40 -0.32
CA PHE A 7 13.89 -2.59 -1.03
C PHE A 7 13.62 -1.47 -2.05
N ASP A 8 13.83 -0.21 -1.67
CA ASP A 8 13.58 0.96 -2.53
C ASP A 8 14.37 0.86 -3.85
N ARG A 9 15.60 0.34 -3.81
CA ARG A 9 16.42 0.09 -5.01
C ARG A 9 15.82 -0.91 -6.00
N TYR A 10 14.89 -1.78 -5.57
CA TYR A 10 14.19 -2.71 -6.46
C TYR A 10 12.92 -2.12 -7.08
N LEU A 11 12.37 -1.02 -6.53
CA LEU A 11 11.13 -0.42 -7.04
C LEU A 11 11.18 -0.07 -8.53
N PRO A 12 12.28 0.48 -9.10
CA PRO A 12 12.36 0.72 -10.53
C PRO A 12 12.18 -0.55 -11.38
N LYS A 13 12.75 -1.69 -10.95
CA LYS A 13 12.61 -2.98 -11.63
C LYS A 13 11.18 -3.51 -11.55
N ILE A 14 10.53 -3.39 -10.38
CA ILE A 14 9.13 -3.78 -10.20
C ILE A 14 8.22 -2.92 -11.08
N ARG A 15 8.44 -1.60 -11.12
CA ARG A 15 7.68 -0.69 -11.98
C ARG A 15 7.88 -0.95 -13.47
N ALA A 16 9.08 -1.39 -13.88
CA ALA A 16 9.36 -1.76 -15.27
C ALA A 16 8.56 -2.97 -15.76
N LEU A 17 8.00 -3.79 -14.86
CA LEU A 17 7.03 -4.85 -15.21
C LEU A 17 5.68 -4.28 -15.68
N ASN A 18 5.48 -2.96 -15.58
CA ASN A 18 4.27 -2.25 -15.97
C ASN A 18 2.97 -2.87 -15.40
N PRO A 19 2.86 -3.01 -14.05
CA PRO A 19 1.67 -3.60 -13.45
C PRO A 19 0.46 -2.66 -13.57
N ASP A 20 -0.74 -3.23 -13.76
CA ASP A 20 -2.01 -2.47 -13.71
C ASP A 20 -2.21 -1.79 -12.35
N VAL A 21 -1.81 -2.49 -11.28
CA VAL A 21 -1.87 -2.02 -9.89
C VAL A 21 -0.60 -2.42 -9.15
N LEU A 22 0.04 -1.46 -8.49
CA LEU A 22 1.14 -1.68 -7.56
C LEU A 22 0.63 -1.44 -6.13
N MET A 23 0.80 -2.44 -5.26
CA MET A 23 0.52 -2.31 -3.82
C MET A 23 1.82 -2.46 -3.02
N ILE A 24 2.00 -1.61 -2.01
CA ILE A 24 3.12 -1.69 -1.07
C ILE A 24 2.55 -1.57 0.35
N GLY A 25 2.95 -2.47 1.24
CA GLY A 25 2.58 -2.45 2.65
C GLY A 25 3.33 -3.50 3.45
N GLY A 26 3.09 -3.53 4.76
CA GLY A 26 3.52 -4.61 5.65
C GLY A 26 2.36 -5.54 6.01
N ASP A 27 2.68 -6.72 6.54
CA ASP A 27 1.72 -7.64 7.15
C ASP A 27 1.43 -7.28 8.61
N HIS A 28 2.43 -6.77 9.32
CA HIS A 28 2.28 -6.25 10.69
C HIS A 28 3.34 -5.19 11.02
N SER A 29 3.14 -4.49 12.15
CA SER A 29 4.12 -3.54 12.69
C SER A 29 5.03 -4.21 13.72
N THR A 30 6.35 -4.05 13.58
CA THR A 30 7.36 -4.51 14.55
C THR A 30 8.23 -3.33 15.02
N PRO A 31 7.74 -2.48 15.94
CA PRO A 31 8.50 -1.32 16.40
C PRO A 31 9.80 -1.74 17.10
N SER A 32 10.92 -1.09 16.77
CA SER A 32 12.23 -1.44 17.33
C SER A 32 12.29 -1.35 18.87
N LEU A 33 11.51 -0.43 19.47
CA LEU A 33 11.41 -0.29 20.93
C LEU A 33 10.73 -1.49 21.61
N LEU A 34 9.82 -2.17 20.91
CA LEU A 34 9.11 -3.34 21.46
C LEU A 34 9.81 -4.66 21.14
N ALA A 35 10.62 -4.70 20.07
CA ALA A 35 11.24 -5.92 19.54
C ALA A 35 10.23 -7.07 19.33
N ALA A 36 8.96 -6.72 19.11
CA ALA A 36 7.83 -7.64 18.99
C ALA A 36 6.77 -7.05 18.06
N HIS A 37 5.88 -7.90 17.57
CA HIS A 37 4.73 -7.45 16.79
C HIS A 37 3.82 -6.57 17.65
N SER A 38 3.15 -5.62 17.02
CA SER A 38 2.27 -4.67 17.69
C SER A 38 1.00 -4.41 16.89
N TRP A 39 0.02 -3.79 17.56
CA TRP A 39 -1.28 -3.42 17.01
C TRP A 39 -1.27 -2.11 16.20
N HIS A 40 -0.11 -1.47 16.04
CA HIS A 40 0.00 -0.25 15.25
C HIS A 40 -0.37 -0.53 13.78
N PRO A 41 -1.13 0.36 13.12
CA PRO A 41 -1.44 0.19 11.71
C PRO A 41 -0.16 0.23 10.87
N VAL A 42 -0.17 -0.47 9.74
CA VAL A 42 0.92 -0.47 8.76
C VAL A 42 0.66 0.59 7.69
N PRO A 43 1.68 1.30 7.19
CA PRO A 43 1.53 2.15 6.03
C PRO A 43 1.17 1.29 4.81
N PHE A 44 0.23 1.76 3.99
CA PHE A 44 -0.23 1.07 2.80
C PHE A 44 -0.36 2.05 1.63
N LEU A 45 0.13 1.64 0.47
CA LEU A 45 0.07 2.38 -0.78
C LEU A 45 -0.54 1.50 -1.86
N LEU A 46 -1.51 2.06 -2.58
CA LEU A 46 -2.06 1.49 -3.82
C LEU A 46 -1.87 2.52 -4.92
N HIS A 47 -1.22 2.11 -6.00
CA HIS A 47 -1.00 2.94 -7.17
C HIS A 47 -1.59 2.25 -8.41
N SER A 48 -2.46 2.94 -9.13
CA SER A 48 -3.01 2.50 -10.41
C SER A 48 -3.33 3.70 -11.29
N LYS A 49 -3.79 3.44 -12.52
CA LYS A 49 -4.35 4.47 -13.40
C LYS A 49 -5.61 5.14 -12.82
N TYR A 50 -6.34 4.46 -11.93
CA TYR A 50 -7.66 4.88 -11.44
C TYR A 50 -7.66 5.29 -9.95
N SER A 51 -6.55 5.15 -9.24
CA SER A 51 -6.49 5.38 -7.79
C SER A 51 -6.58 6.86 -7.37
N GLY A 52 -6.42 7.80 -8.31
CA GLY A 52 -6.32 9.23 -8.00
C GLY A 52 -4.98 9.60 -7.35
N ARG A 53 -4.86 10.85 -6.86
CA ARG A 53 -3.69 11.36 -6.14
C ARG A 53 -4.13 12.13 -4.89
N ASP A 54 -3.56 11.77 -3.74
CA ASP A 54 -3.89 12.38 -2.43
C ASP A 54 -3.04 13.62 -2.09
N GLY A 55 -2.15 14.06 -2.99
CA GLY A 55 -1.20 15.15 -2.69
C GLY A 55 -0.11 14.78 -1.67
N ILE A 56 0.03 13.48 -1.35
CA ILE A 56 1.07 12.95 -0.46
C ILE A 56 2.32 12.62 -1.27
N ALA A 57 3.46 13.16 -0.86
CA ALA A 57 4.74 13.04 -1.58
C ALA A 57 5.71 12.01 -1.00
N GLU A 58 5.35 11.36 0.11
CA GLU A 58 6.23 10.44 0.84
C GLU A 58 5.46 9.21 1.34
N PHE A 59 6.18 8.10 1.54
CA PHE A 59 5.63 6.87 2.12
C PHE A 59 6.15 6.69 3.55
N SER A 60 5.32 7.07 4.52
CA SER A 60 5.60 6.97 5.96
C SER A 60 4.29 6.76 6.72
N GLU A 61 4.37 6.30 7.97
CA GLU A 61 3.19 6.06 8.81
C GLU A 61 2.35 7.35 8.96
N ARG A 62 3.00 8.50 9.17
CA ARG A 62 2.34 9.79 9.33
C ARG A 62 1.72 10.30 8.04
N ALA A 63 2.38 10.06 6.91
CA ALA A 63 1.89 10.48 5.60
C ALA A 63 0.70 9.64 5.16
N CYS A 64 0.79 8.31 5.29
CA CYS A 64 -0.31 7.38 4.98
C CYS A 64 -1.56 7.64 5.85
N ALA A 65 -1.40 8.10 7.09
CA ALA A 65 -2.52 8.48 7.94
C ALA A 65 -3.39 9.63 7.38
N ARG A 66 -2.88 10.39 6.39
CA ARG A 66 -3.60 11.48 5.71
C ARG A 66 -4.12 11.09 4.31
N GLY A 67 -3.86 9.86 3.85
CA GLY A 67 -4.29 9.38 2.54
C GLY A 67 -5.79 9.07 2.49
N SER A 68 -6.36 9.10 1.29
CA SER A 68 -7.81 8.93 1.07
C SER A 68 -8.31 7.51 1.34
N LEU A 69 -7.42 6.51 1.32
CA LEU A 69 -7.74 5.13 1.70
C LEU A 69 -8.17 4.99 3.17
N GLY A 70 -7.75 5.93 4.03
CA GLY A 70 -7.99 5.86 5.47
C GLY A 70 -7.42 4.58 6.09
N ARG A 71 -8.01 4.15 7.22
CA ARG A 71 -7.67 2.88 7.87
C ARG A 71 -8.71 1.82 7.50
N PHE A 72 -8.24 0.70 6.96
CA PHE A 72 -9.11 -0.39 6.50
C PHE A 72 -8.55 -1.77 6.89
N PRO A 73 -9.38 -2.83 6.94
CA PRO A 73 -8.92 -4.20 7.18
C PRO A 73 -8.08 -4.75 6.02
N ALA A 74 -6.95 -5.41 6.32
CA ALA A 74 -6.02 -5.91 5.31
C ALA A 74 -6.68 -6.86 4.28
N GLN A 75 -7.74 -7.58 4.67
CA GLN A 75 -8.51 -8.46 3.78
C GLN A 75 -9.17 -7.70 2.59
N GLN A 76 -9.36 -6.39 2.72
CA GLN A 76 -9.91 -5.55 1.65
C GLN A 76 -8.84 -5.11 0.63
N ALA A 77 -7.55 -5.29 0.91
CA ALA A 77 -6.47 -4.84 0.02
C ALA A 77 -6.58 -5.46 -1.37
N LEU A 78 -6.79 -6.78 -1.45
CA LEU A 78 -6.95 -7.46 -2.75
C LEU A 78 -8.22 -7.00 -3.48
N HIS A 79 -9.31 -6.74 -2.76
CA HIS A 79 -10.54 -6.23 -3.37
C HIS A 79 -10.33 -4.84 -3.99
N LEU A 80 -9.64 -3.95 -3.27
CA LEU A 80 -9.26 -2.62 -3.77
C LEU A 80 -8.35 -2.73 -5.00
N ALA A 81 -7.40 -3.67 -5.00
CA ALA A 81 -6.55 -3.94 -6.17
C ALA A 81 -7.36 -4.43 -7.37
N MET A 82 -8.24 -5.40 -7.17
CA MET A 82 -9.07 -5.95 -8.25
C MET A 82 -10.03 -4.89 -8.81
N ALA A 83 -10.56 -4.01 -7.97
CA ALA A 83 -11.34 -2.85 -8.41
C ALA A 83 -10.51 -1.90 -9.28
N ASN A 84 -9.30 -1.57 -8.86
CA ASN A 84 -8.38 -0.71 -9.59
C ASN A 84 -7.82 -1.37 -10.88
N ALA A 85 -7.81 -2.70 -10.95
CA ALA A 85 -7.44 -3.46 -12.14
C ALA A 85 -8.62 -3.69 -13.10
N LEU A 86 -9.82 -3.19 -12.79
CA LEU A 86 -11.06 -3.45 -13.53
C LEU A 86 -11.39 -4.96 -13.65
N LYS A 87 -11.05 -5.74 -12.62
CA LYS A 87 -11.28 -7.20 -12.56
C LYS A 87 -12.44 -7.60 -11.67
N LEU A 88 -13.22 -6.64 -11.19
CA LEU A 88 -14.46 -6.91 -10.46
C LEU A 88 -15.66 -6.81 -11.41
N THR A 89 -16.58 -7.75 -11.27
CA THR A 89 -17.88 -7.69 -11.92
C THR A 89 -18.85 -6.91 -11.03
N LYS A 90 -19.67 -6.06 -11.64
CA LYS A 90 -20.76 -5.37 -10.96
C LYS A 90 -21.73 -6.40 -10.35
N TYR A 91 -22.07 -6.25 -9.07
CA TYR A 91 -23.09 -7.05 -8.41
C TYR A 91 -24.39 -6.24 -8.31
N GLY A 92 -25.45 -6.72 -8.95
CA GLY A 92 -26.71 -5.98 -9.10
C GLY A 92 -26.62 -4.81 -10.09
N ALA A 93 -27.80 -4.24 -10.41
CA ALA A 93 -28.02 -3.22 -11.46
C ALA A 93 -27.62 -3.64 -12.88
#